data_AF-A0A7S4EBX4-F1
#
_entry.id   AF-A0A7S4EBX4-F1
#
_cell.length_a   1.000
_cell.length_b   1.000
_cell.length_c   1.000
_cell.angle_alpha   90.00
_cell.angle_beta   90.00
_cell.angle_gamma   90.00
#
_symmetry.space_group_name_H-M   'P 1'
#
loop_
_entity.id
_entity.type
_entity.pdbx_description
1 polymer ?
#
loop_
_entity_poly.entity_id
_entity_poly.type
_entity_poly.pdbx_seq_one_letter_code
_entity_poly.pdbx_strand_id
1 'polypeptide(L)'
;MSDSESDSDAQPLPAIHAAVRNLDVEALRRALAAGANVDAIDESGRTPLYVACKARPPPSVVTMAPPIWREKVREREAIVAALLRAGANVNARCGMYPTVDLTPLMAAVYDRDFPPSSIVAQLMAAGAEIEATDDHGFFVLYTAARNACADTVARLIAAGANVHRRLRVPKYTAMEGATLTRNVRAYAPLLRAGATLPPISRRNAYLRKIAATPGGYRAYERAHRARLAAIFIPKFPGLPVEVIHHIVSIWADCGGH
;
A
#
# COMPACT_ATOMS: atom_id res chain seq x y z
N MET A 1 34.46 30.53 19.51
CA MET A 1 35.09 30.20 18.22
C MET A 1 35.15 28.68 18.11
N SER A 2 34.49 28.13 17.09
CA SER A 2 34.66 26.79 16.47
C SER A 2 34.61 25.61 17.44
N ASP A 3 33.49 24.93 17.67
CA ASP A 3 32.63 24.16 16.75
C ASP A 3 33.34 23.11 15.88
N SER A 4 32.90 21.87 16.13
CA SER A 4 32.75 20.72 15.23
C SER A 4 33.99 20.02 14.66
N GLU A 5 34.48 19.01 15.38
CA GLU A 5 35.03 17.78 14.78
C GLU A 5 34.03 16.64 15.02
N SER A 6 33.08 16.46 14.10
CA SER A 6 32.40 15.17 13.88
C SER A 6 31.76 15.16 12.49
N ASP A 7 32.56 15.33 11.44
CA ASP A 7 32.13 14.94 10.10
C ASP A 7 32.43 13.44 9.97
N SER A 8 31.36 12.65 10.00
CA SER A 8 31.42 11.20 9.95
C SER A 8 31.91 10.74 8.57
N ASP A 9 32.83 9.79 8.56
CA ASP A 9 33.21 8.94 7.43
C ASP A 9 32.00 8.20 6.85
N ALA A 10 31.13 8.91 6.12
CA ALA A 10 30.10 8.30 5.29
C ALA A 10 30.79 7.80 4.01
N GLN A 11 30.85 6.48 3.84
CA GLN A 11 31.39 5.88 2.63
C GLN A 11 30.55 6.37 1.43
N PRO A 12 31.14 6.53 0.23
CA PRO A 12 30.42 7.04 -0.92
C PRO A 12 29.27 6.08 -1.28
N LEU A 13 28.04 6.52 -1.00
CA LEU A 13 26.81 5.85 -1.40
C LEU A 13 26.86 5.47 -2.88
N PRO A 14 26.47 4.23 -3.27
CA PRO A 14 26.45 3.85 -4.67
C PRO A 14 25.63 4.85 -5.50
N ALA A 15 26.12 5.23 -6.67
CA ALA A 15 25.52 6.26 -7.53
C ALA A 15 24.02 6.00 -7.82
N ILE A 16 23.63 4.72 -7.87
CA ILE A 16 22.24 4.30 -8.06
C ILE A 16 21.32 4.69 -6.89
N HIS A 17 21.77 4.60 -5.63
CA HIS A 17 20.96 5.01 -4.48
C HIS A 17 20.78 6.52 -4.41
N ALA A 18 21.80 7.30 -4.78
CA ALA A 18 21.69 8.75 -4.86
C ALA A 18 20.63 9.16 -5.90
N ALA A 19 20.66 8.56 -7.10
CA ALA A 19 19.66 8.79 -8.13
C ALA A 19 18.23 8.43 -7.65
N VAL A 20 18.07 7.27 -7.00
CA VAL A 20 16.77 6.84 -6.45
C VAL A 20 16.25 7.79 -5.38
N ARG A 21 17.09 8.20 -4.41
CA ARG A 21 16.65 9.08 -3.31
C ARG A 21 16.28 10.48 -3.80
N ASN A 22 16.96 10.95 -4.84
CA ASN A 22 16.70 12.25 -5.45
C ASN A 22 15.59 12.23 -6.51
N LEU A 23 15.03 11.06 -6.81
CA LEU A 23 14.04 10.83 -7.88
C LEU A 23 14.56 11.24 -9.28
N ASP A 24 15.88 11.15 -9.48
CA ASP A 24 16.52 11.49 -10.75
C ASP A 24 16.52 10.27 -11.69
N VAL A 25 15.48 10.21 -12.52
CA VAL A 25 15.25 9.14 -13.49
C VAL A 25 16.39 9.05 -14.51
N GLU A 26 16.96 10.17 -14.92
CA GLU A 26 18.00 10.20 -15.95
C GLU A 26 19.36 9.79 -15.37
N ALA A 27 19.71 10.22 -14.16
CA ALA A 27 20.90 9.71 -13.47
C ALA A 27 20.79 8.20 -13.22
N LEU A 28 19.62 7.70 -12.83
CA LEU A 28 19.40 6.26 -12.69
C LEU A 28 19.64 5.53 -14.02
N ARG A 29 19.06 6.01 -15.11
CA ARG A 29 19.22 5.40 -16.43
C ARG A 29 20.68 5.37 -16.87
N ARG A 30 21.42 6.48 -16.67
CA ARG A 30 22.86 6.54 -16.97
C ARG A 30 23.65 5.55 -16.12
N ALA A 31 23.37 5.46 -14.83
CA ALA A 31 24.06 4.53 -13.93
C ALA A 31 23.81 3.06 -14.35
N LEU A 32 22.56 2.71 -14.66
CA LEU A 32 22.21 1.37 -15.14
C LEU A 32 22.87 1.07 -16.50
N ALA A 33 22.88 2.02 -17.43
CA ALA A 33 23.55 1.87 -18.73
C ALA A 33 25.07 1.71 -18.61
N ALA A 34 25.68 2.31 -17.57
CA ALA A 34 27.09 2.14 -17.25
C ALA A 34 27.40 0.81 -16.53
N GLY A 35 26.42 -0.08 -16.35
CA GLY A 35 26.61 -1.37 -15.71
C GLY A 35 26.56 -1.34 -14.18
N ALA A 36 25.98 -0.29 -13.57
CA ALA A 36 25.77 -0.28 -12.13
C ALA A 36 24.95 -1.50 -11.70
N ASN A 37 25.38 -2.17 -10.62
CA ASN A 37 24.64 -3.29 -10.05
C ASN A 37 23.25 -2.81 -9.58
N VAL A 38 22.20 -3.30 -10.25
CA VAL A 38 20.80 -2.94 -9.97
C VAL A 38 20.37 -3.32 -8.56
N ASP A 39 20.99 -4.35 -7.97
CA ASP A 39 20.72 -4.85 -6.62
C ASP A 39 21.82 -4.45 -5.62
N ALA A 40 22.62 -3.42 -5.92
CA ALA A 40 23.60 -2.90 -4.98
C ALA A 40 22.92 -2.56 -3.64
N ILE A 41 23.53 -2.95 -2.53
CA ILE A 41 23.05 -2.57 -1.19
C ILE A 41 23.73 -1.28 -0.75
N ASP A 42 22.97 -0.39 -0.09
CA ASP A 42 23.57 0.76 0.61
C ASP A 42 24.13 0.34 1.98
N GLU A 43 24.70 1.30 2.72
CA GLU A 43 25.22 1.10 4.07
C GLU A 43 24.18 0.55 5.06
N SER A 44 22.89 0.69 4.75
CA SER A 44 21.79 0.14 5.54
C SER A 44 21.29 -1.22 5.01
N GLY A 45 22.02 -1.87 4.12
CA GLY A 45 21.63 -3.17 3.55
C GLY A 45 20.43 -3.10 2.60
N ARG A 46 20.10 -1.93 2.05
CA ARG A 46 18.90 -1.75 1.21
C ARG A 46 19.23 -1.75 -0.26
N THR A 47 18.47 -2.51 -1.05
CA THR A 47 18.51 -2.40 -2.52
C THR A 47 17.91 -1.07 -2.99
N PRO A 48 18.23 -0.62 -4.21
CA PRO A 48 17.67 0.61 -4.76
C PRO A 48 16.15 0.47 -4.95
N LEU A 49 15.66 -0.72 -5.30
CA LEU A 49 14.23 -1.01 -5.42
C LEU A 49 13.51 -0.89 -4.07
N TYR A 50 14.10 -1.42 -2.99
CA TYR A 50 13.55 -1.23 -1.65
C TYR A 50 13.46 0.26 -1.29
N VAL A 51 14.54 1.03 -1.52
CA VAL A 51 14.56 2.46 -1.22
C VAL A 51 13.48 3.19 -2.03
N ALA A 52 13.34 2.88 -3.32
CA ALA A 52 12.28 3.45 -4.17
C ALA A 52 10.88 3.10 -3.64
N CYS A 53 10.67 1.90 -3.09
CA CYS A 53 9.37 1.46 -2.55
C CYS A 53 9.06 1.97 -1.14
N LYS A 54 10.08 2.30 -0.34
CA LYS A 54 9.93 2.89 1.01
C LYS A 54 9.94 4.41 1.02
N ALA A 55 10.58 5.05 0.03
CA ALA A 55 10.81 6.49 0.04
C ALA A 55 9.51 7.28 0.24
N ARG A 56 9.45 8.01 1.36
CA ARG A 56 8.42 8.98 1.64
C ARG A 56 8.76 10.25 0.87
N PRO A 57 7.84 10.86 0.10
CA PRO A 57 8.01 12.26 -0.24
C PRO A 57 8.06 13.05 1.08
N PRO A 58 9.05 13.94 1.31
CA PRO A 58 9.21 14.61 2.60
C PRO A 58 7.89 15.31 3.04
N PRO A 59 7.62 15.48 4.34
CA PRO A 59 6.37 16.11 4.81
C PRO A 59 6.08 17.48 4.18
N SER A 60 7.12 18.23 3.79
CA SER A 60 7.02 19.47 3.01
C SER A 60 6.33 19.32 1.65
N VAL A 61 6.23 18.10 1.12
CA VAL A 61 5.55 17.79 -0.15
C VAL A 61 4.03 17.81 -0.01
N VAL A 62 3.48 17.57 1.19
CA VAL A 62 2.03 17.71 1.42
C VAL A 62 1.60 19.18 1.37
N THR A 63 2.54 20.11 1.63
CA THR A 63 2.37 21.55 1.47
C THR A 63 2.72 22.07 0.07
N MET A 64 3.25 21.22 -0.83
CA MET A 64 3.54 21.62 -2.21
C MET A 64 2.26 21.68 -3.05
N ALA A 65 2.26 22.56 -4.06
CA ALA A 65 1.15 22.67 -4.99
C ALA A 65 0.83 21.31 -5.65
N PRO A 66 -0.45 20.94 -5.86
CA PRO A 66 -0.87 19.67 -6.45
C PRO A 66 -0.12 19.22 -7.73
N PRO A 67 0.30 20.13 -8.65
CA PRO A 67 1.07 19.74 -9.83
C PRO A 67 2.44 19.13 -9.52
N ILE A 68 3.17 19.69 -8.55
CA ILE A 68 4.54 19.28 -8.22
C ILE A 68 4.56 17.93 -7.51
N TRP A 69 3.57 17.69 -6.64
CA TRP A 69 3.40 16.38 -6.00
C TRP A 69 3.16 15.27 -7.02
N ARG A 70 2.26 15.48 -8.00
CA ARG A 70 1.98 14.47 -9.04
C ARG A 70 3.20 14.13 -9.89
N GLU A 71 4.06 15.11 -10.13
CA GLU A 71 5.32 14.90 -10.84
C GLU A 71 6.26 14.00 -10.05
N LYS A 72 6.48 14.27 -8.76
CA LYS A 72 7.30 13.41 -7.89
C LYS A 72 6.75 11.98 -7.76
N VAL A 73 5.42 11.81 -7.76
CA VAL A 73 4.81 10.48 -7.82
C VAL A 73 5.17 9.78 -9.14
N ARG A 74 5.05 10.45 -10.29
CA ARG A 74 5.40 9.88 -11.60
C ARG A 74 6.89 9.56 -11.72
N GLU A 75 7.77 10.41 -11.23
CA GLU A 75 9.22 10.16 -11.21
C GLU A 75 9.52 8.89 -10.41
N ARG A 76 8.93 8.75 -9.22
CA ARG A 76 9.09 7.56 -8.39
C ARG A 76 8.58 6.29 -9.08
N GLU A 77 7.42 6.37 -9.72
CA GLU A 77 6.88 5.27 -10.53
C GLU A 77 7.82 4.92 -11.69
N ALA A 78 8.43 5.91 -12.34
CA ALA A 78 9.40 5.70 -13.41
C ALA A 78 10.71 5.07 -12.90
N ILE A 79 11.17 5.46 -11.71
CA ILE A 79 12.32 4.85 -11.02
C ILE A 79 12.05 3.37 -10.74
N VAL A 80 10.92 3.05 -10.12
CA VAL A 80 10.53 1.65 -9.84
C VAL A 80 10.47 0.85 -11.15
N ALA A 81 9.81 1.39 -12.17
CA ALA A 81 9.70 0.72 -13.46
C ALA A 81 11.06 0.51 -14.13
N ALA A 82 12.00 1.47 -14.01
CA ALA A 82 13.34 1.35 -14.55
C ALA A 82 14.17 0.28 -13.84
N LEU A 83 14.12 0.24 -12.50
CA LEU A 83 14.78 -0.79 -11.70
C LEU A 83 14.25 -2.19 -12.03
N LEU A 84 12.93 -2.36 -12.08
CA LEU A 84 12.30 -3.64 -12.43
C LEU A 84 12.68 -4.10 -13.85
N ARG A 85 12.67 -3.19 -14.83
CA ARG A 85 13.11 -3.51 -16.21
C ARG A 85 14.60 -3.87 -16.29
N ALA A 86 15.42 -3.32 -15.41
CA ALA A 86 16.84 -3.65 -15.32
C ALA A 86 17.10 -4.97 -14.57
N GLY A 87 16.05 -5.69 -14.16
CA GLY A 87 16.18 -7.00 -13.52
C GLY A 87 16.40 -6.94 -12.01
N ALA A 88 16.04 -5.82 -11.35
CA ALA A 88 16.09 -5.74 -9.89
C ALA A 88 15.34 -6.91 -9.24
N ASN A 89 15.92 -7.51 -8.20
CA ASN A 89 15.28 -8.56 -7.45
C ASN A 89 14.05 -8.00 -6.69
N VAL A 90 12.86 -8.26 -7.24
CA VAL A 90 11.57 -7.80 -6.70
C VAL A 90 11.27 -8.34 -5.29
N ASN A 91 11.91 -9.43 -4.89
CA ASN A 91 11.72 -10.11 -3.62
C ASN A 91 12.92 -9.98 -2.68
N ALA A 92 13.87 -9.08 -2.98
CA ALA A 92 15.01 -8.82 -2.10
C ALA A 92 14.52 -8.46 -0.68
N ARG A 93 14.98 -9.22 0.32
CA ARG A 93 14.73 -8.88 1.71
C ARG A 93 15.76 -7.85 2.16
N CYS A 94 15.28 -6.69 2.58
CA CYS A 94 16.15 -5.59 2.95
C CYS A 94 15.67 -4.94 4.24
N GLY A 95 16.62 -4.66 5.11
CA GLY A 95 16.42 -4.07 6.42
C GLY A 95 17.79 -3.90 7.08
N MET A 96 17.91 -2.92 7.96
CA MET A 96 19.10 -2.76 8.80
C MET A 96 18.70 -3.09 10.22
N TYR A 97 19.41 -3.98 10.90
CA TYR A 97 19.22 -4.17 12.34
C TYR A 97 19.27 -2.81 13.07
N PRO A 98 18.28 -2.47 13.93
CA PRO A 98 17.23 -3.32 14.49
C PRO A 98 15.88 -3.27 13.75
N THR A 99 15.82 -2.73 12.53
CA THR A 99 14.62 -2.71 11.68
C THR A 99 14.35 -4.08 11.06
N VAL A 100 13.08 -4.35 10.75
CA VAL A 100 12.62 -5.57 10.09
C VAL A 100 13.07 -5.65 8.64
N ASP A 101 13.45 -6.85 8.22
CA ASP A 101 13.65 -7.16 6.81
C ASP A 101 12.29 -7.19 6.11
N LEU A 102 12.12 -6.30 5.13
CA LEU A 102 10.92 -6.22 4.31
C LEU A 102 11.28 -6.46 2.85
N THR A 103 10.34 -7.06 2.11
CA THR A 103 10.39 -7.05 0.65
C THR A 103 9.98 -5.66 0.12
N PRO A 104 10.33 -5.31 -1.14
CA PRO A 104 9.85 -4.10 -1.78
C PRO A 104 8.33 -3.93 -1.71
N LEU A 105 7.56 -5.02 -1.86
CA LEU A 105 6.10 -5.00 -1.78
C LEU A 105 5.61 -4.64 -0.37
N MET A 106 6.23 -5.18 0.67
CA MET A 106 5.93 -4.79 2.05
C MET A 106 6.27 -3.34 2.32
N ALA A 107 7.45 -2.89 1.86
CA ALA A 107 7.88 -1.50 2.01
C ALA A 107 6.88 -0.53 1.36
N ALA A 108 6.33 -0.88 0.19
CA ALA A 108 5.34 -0.08 -0.53
C ALA A 108 3.99 0.08 0.21
N VAL A 109 3.67 -0.81 1.17
CA VAL A 109 2.41 -0.77 1.94
C VAL A 109 2.62 -0.51 3.43
N TYR A 110 3.87 -0.28 3.86
CA TYR A 110 4.22 -0.14 5.27
C TYR A 110 3.75 1.21 5.84
N ASP A 111 3.84 2.29 5.08
CA ASP A 111 3.48 3.63 5.54
C ASP A 111 2.03 4.00 5.16
N ARG A 112 1.31 4.64 6.08
CA ARG A 112 -0.11 4.97 5.90
C ARG A 112 -0.39 6.18 5.02
N ASP A 113 0.56 7.12 4.98
CA ASP A 113 0.32 8.47 4.46
C ASP A 113 0.43 8.55 2.94
N PHE A 114 0.84 7.47 2.27
CA PHE A 114 1.11 7.49 0.85
C PHE A 114 0.89 6.12 0.21
N PRO A 115 -0.34 5.79 -0.24
CA PRO A 115 -0.58 4.52 -0.92
C PRO A 115 -0.22 4.64 -2.41
N PRO A 116 0.87 4.03 -2.88
CA PRO A 116 1.24 4.11 -4.28
C PRO A 116 0.62 2.91 -4.99
N SER A 117 -0.68 2.98 -5.28
CA SER A 117 -1.41 1.93 -5.99
C SER A 117 -0.67 1.46 -7.26
N SER A 118 -0.05 2.40 -7.99
CA SER A 118 0.79 2.13 -9.17
C SER A 118 2.06 1.33 -8.82
N ILE A 119 2.80 1.67 -7.77
CA ILE A 119 4.01 0.91 -7.37
C ILE A 119 3.62 -0.51 -6.95
N VAL A 120 2.56 -0.68 -6.17
CA VAL A 120 2.06 -2.01 -5.79
C VAL A 120 1.72 -2.82 -7.05
N ALA A 121 1.03 -2.22 -8.02
CA ALA A 121 0.72 -2.87 -9.30
C ALA A 121 1.98 -3.26 -10.08
N GLN A 122 2.99 -2.39 -10.16
CA GLN A 122 4.26 -2.68 -10.83
C GLN A 122 5.02 -3.84 -10.17
N LEU A 123 5.09 -3.85 -8.84
CA LEU A 123 5.75 -4.92 -8.09
C LEU A 123 5.05 -6.26 -8.29
N MET A 124 3.70 -6.30 -8.20
CA MET A 124 2.94 -7.52 -8.45
C MET A 124 3.10 -8.01 -9.89
N ALA A 125 3.10 -7.10 -10.88
CA ALA A 125 3.33 -7.45 -12.28
C ALA A 125 4.74 -7.99 -12.53
N ALA A 126 5.72 -7.58 -11.72
CA ALA A 126 7.08 -8.10 -11.76
C ALA A 126 7.29 -9.39 -10.94
N GLY A 127 6.23 -9.99 -10.38
CA GLY A 127 6.32 -11.25 -9.63
C GLY A 127 6.67 -11.10 -8.16
N ALA A 128 6.32 -9.96 -7.54
CA ALA A 128 6.45 -9.81 -6.09
C ALA A 128 5.66 -10.89 -5.33
N GLU A 129 6.28 -11.48 -4.31
CA GLU A 129 5.67 -12.49 -3.46
C GLU A 129 4.60 -11.87 -2.55
N ILE A 130 3.33 -12.18 -2.85
CA ILE A 130 2.16 -11.67 -2.14
C ILE A 130 2.09 -12.18 -0.69
N GLU A 131 2.55 -13.40 -0.48
CA GLU A 131 2.49 -14.12 0.79
C GLU A 131 3.80 -14.03 1.61
N ALA A 132 4.72 -13.14 1.23
CA ALA A 132 5.91 -12.91 2.02
C ALA A 132 5.55 -12.46 3.44
N THR A 133 6.41 -12.78 4.42
CA THR A 133 6.35 -12.23 5.79
C THR A 133 7.64 -11.53 6.19
N ASP A 134 7.52 -10.51 7.04
CA ASP A 134 8.68 -9.95 7.74
C ASP A 134 9.15 -10.89 8.87
N ASP A 135 10.20 -10.50 9.58
CA ASP A 135 10.80 -11.33 10.64
C ASP A 135 9.88 -11.52 11.87
N HIS A 136 8.86 -10.66 12.01
CA HIS A 136 7.83 -10.79 13.04
C HIS A 136 6.65 -11.67 12.58
N GLY A 137 6.63 -12.07 11.32
CA GLY A 137 5.54 -12.85 10.72
C GLY A 137 4.39 -12.00 10.20
N PHE A 138 4.55 -10.67 10.09
CA PHE A 138 3.57 -9.81 9.42
C PHE A 138 3.62 -10.04 7.91
N PHE A 139 2.48 -10.41 7.32
CA PHE A 139 2.33 -10.60 5.88
C PHE A 139 1.77 -9.35 5.20
N VAL A 140 1.99 -9.23 3.89
CA VAL A 140 1.67 -8.02 3.09
C VAL A 140 0.23 -7.57 3.27
N LEU A 141 -0.75 -8.48 3.17
CA LEU A 141 -2.17 -8.14 3.30
C LEU A 141 -2.54 -7.64 4.71
N TYR A 142 -1.90 -8.15 5.77
CA TYR A 142 -2.10 -7.63 7.12
C TYR A 142 -1.59 -6.19 7.24
N THR A 143 -0.38 -5.93 6.76
CA THR A 143 0.23 -4.59 6.77
C THR A 143 -0.60 -3.61 5.94
N ALA A 144 -1.05 -4.01 4.75
CA ALA A 144 -1.90 -3.19 3.89
C ALA A 144 -3.27 -2.91 4.53
N ALA A 145 -3.91 -3.89 5.17
CA ALA A 145 -5.18 -3.68 5.86
C ALA A 145 -5.02 -2.73 7.06
N ARG A 146 -3.90 -2.80 7.76
CA ARG A 146 -3.57 -1.92 8.88
C ARG A 146 -3.28 -0.49 8.44
N ASN A 147 -2.56 -0.33 7.33
CA ASN A 147 -1.90 0.93 6.96
C ASN A 147 -2.34 1.55 5.62
N ALA A 148 -2.63 0.73 4.60
CA ALA A 148 -2.85 1.18 3.23
C ALA A 148 -4.33 1.43 2.87
N CYS A 149 -4.57 1.89 1.64
CA CYS A 149 -5.91 2.20 1.15
C CYS A 149 -6.70 0.95 0.70
N ALA A 150 -8.01 1.11 0.54
CA ALA A 150 -8.92 0.05 0.06
C ALA A 150 -8.48 -0.58 -1.27
N ASP A 151 -7.97 0.24 -2.20
CA ASP A 151 -7.55 -0.22 -3.52
C ASP A 151 -6.34 -1.16 -3.44
N THR A 152 -5.33 -0.85 -2.62
CA THR A 152 -4.21 -1.76 -2.36
C THR A 152 -4.68 -3.09 -1.78
N VAL A 153 -5.58 -3.06 -0.80
CA VAL A 153 -6.16 -4.27 -0.20
C VAL A 153 -6.90 -5.10 -1.25
N ALA A 154 -7.74 -4.45 -2.07
CA ALA A 154 -8.48 -5.11 -3.14
C ALA A 154 -7.55 -5.76 -4.18
N ARG A 155 -6.47 -5.08 -4.58
CA ARG A 155 -5.49 -5.61 -5.53
C ARG A 155 -4.72 -6.80 -4.98
N LEU A 156 -4.27 -6.73 -3.73
CA LEU A 156 -3.58 -7.86 -3.09
C LEU A 156 -4.49 -9.10 -3.03
N ILE A 157 -5.77 -8.90 -2.68
CA ILE A 157 -6.77 -9.99 -2.68
C ILE A 157 -6.97 -10.52 -4.11
N ALA A 158 -7.11 -9.66 -5.11
CA ALA A 158 -7.25 -10.06 -6.50
C ALA A 158 -6.01 -10.80 -7.03
N ALA A 159 -4.83 -10.48 -6.50
CA ALA A 159 -3.58 -11.18 -6.76
C ALA A 159 -3.41 -12.49 -5.97
N GLY A 160 -4.43 -12.92 -5.22
CA GLY A 160 -4.45 -14.21 -4.51
C GLY A 160 -4.00 -14.16 -3.06
N ALA A 161 -3.91 -12.97 -2.43
CA ALA A 161 -3.57 -12.88 -1.02
C ALA A 161 -4.58 -13.63 -0.14
N ASN A 162 -4.08 -14.45 0.78
CA ASN A 162 -4.90 -15.26 1.68
C ASN A 162 -5.53 -14.40 2.77
N VAL A 163 -6.80 -14.05 2.57
CA VAL A 163 -7.63 -13.26 3.48
C VAL A 163 -7.78 -13.89 4.87
N HIS A 164 -7.65 -15.22 4.97
CA HIS A 164 -7.78 -15.97 6.22
C HIS A 164 -6.45 -16.24 6.91
N ARG A 165 -5.33 -15.80 6.33
CA ARG A 165 -4.01 -15.98 6.94
C ARG A 165 -3.97 -15.31 8.31
N ARG A 166 -3.27 -15.96 9.24
CA ARG A 166 -3.11 -15.51 10.61
C ARG A 166 -1.64 -15.23 10.88
N LEU A 167 -1.39 -14.15 11.61
CA LEU A 167 -0.11 -13.92 12.25
C LEU A 167 0.21 -15.06 13.23
N ARG A 168 1.50 -15.20 13.57
CA ARG A 168 1.96 -16.23 14.51
C ARG A 168 1.38 -16.00 15.90
N VAL A 169 1.63 -14.82 16.48
CA VAL A 169 1.10 -14.40 17.78
C VAL A 169 0.96 -12.87 17.80
N PRO A 170 -0.20 -12.31 18.20
CA PRO A 170 -1.51 -12.98 18.32
C PRO A 170 -2.02 -13.43 16.94
N LYS A 171 -2.93 -14.42 16.86
CA LYS A 171 -3.43 -15.04 15.61
C LYS A 171 -4.37 -14.16 14.77
N TYR A 172 -4.00 -12.90 14.56
CA TYR A 172 -4.76 -11.89 13.84
C TYR A 172 -4.72 -12.11 12.33
N THR A 173 -5.84 -11.85 11.67
CA THR A 173 -5.97 -11.74 10.21
C THR A 173 -5.86 -10.28 9.79
N ALA A 174 -5.90 -10.04 8.47
CA ALA A 174 -5.97 -8.71 7.91
C ALA A 174 -7.17 -7.89 8.43
N MET A 175 -8.29 -8.56 8.76
CA MET A 175 -9.47 -7.89 9.31
C MET A 175 -9.22 -7.32 10.72
N GLU A 176 -8.47 -8.02 11.57
CA GLU A 176 -8.01 -7.47 12.85
C GLU A 176 -7.08 -6.28 12.64
N GLY A 177 -6.14 -6.37 11.68
CA GLY A 177 -5.26 -5.25 11.32
C GLY A 177 -6.03 -3.98 10.98
N ALA A 178 -7.02 -4.08 10.09
CA ALA A 178 -7.91 -2.97 9.74
C ALA A 178 -8.72 -2.45 10.93
N THR A 179 -9.19 -3.36 11.81
CA THR A 179 -10.03 -2.98 12.95
C THR A 179 -9.25 -2.25 14.03
N LEU A 180 -8.01 -2.68 14.31
CA LEU A 180 -7.13 -2.07 15.30
C LEU A 180 -6.79 -0.61 14.96
N THR A 181 -6.61 -0.29 13.67
CA THR A 181 -6.31 1.08 13.21
C THR A 181 -7.55 1.84 12.73
N ARG A 182 -8.74 1.25 12.84
CA ARG A 182 -10.01 1.81 12.34
C ARG A 182 -9.97 2.15 10.85
N ASN A 183 -9.23 1.38 10.06
CA ASN A 183 -9.19 1.51 8.61
C ASN A 183 -10.49 0.96 7.98
N VAL A 184 -11.57 1.73 8.08
CA VAL A 184 -12.91 1.34 7.60
C VAL A 184 -12.90 1.01 6.10
N ARG A 185 -12.03 1.67 5.33
CA ARG A 185 -11.88 1.48 3.89
C ARG A 185 -11.41 0.07 3.54
N ALA A 186 -10.64 -0.60 4.41
CA ALA A 186 -10.21 -1.98 4.18
C ALA A 186 -11.32 -3.03 4.46
N TYR A 187 -12.40 -2.67 5.16
CA TYR A 187 -13.44 -3.65 5.53
C TYR A 187 -14.19 -4.20 4.34
N ALA A 188 -14.63 -3.35 3.40
CA ALA A 188 -15.39 -3.78 2.24
C ALA A 188 -14.63 -4.83 1.39
N PRO A 189 -13.39 -4.59 0.93
CA PRO A 189 -12.67 -5.58 0.13
C PRO A 189 -12.40 -6.88 0.92
N LEU A 190 -12.05 -6.79 2.20
CA LEU A 190 -11.82 -7.97 3.05
C LEU A 190 -13.11 -8.80 3.23
N LEU A 191 -14.24 -8.15 3.54
CA LEU A 191 -15.51 -8.83 3.78
C LEU A 191 -16.13 -9.41 2.51
N ARG A 192 -15.96 -8.75 1.34
CA ARG A 192 -16.34 -9.34 0.04
C ARG A 192 -15.58 -10.63 -0.23
N ALA A 193 -14.30 -10.64 0.13
CA ALA A 193 -13.41 -11.78 -0.01
C ALA A 193 -13.59 -12.85 1.08
N GLY A 194 -14.59 -12.69 1.96
CA GLY A 194 -14.97 -13.69 2.95
C GLY A 194 -14.28 -13.56 4.30
N ALA A 195 -13.57 -12.47 4.58
CA ALA A 195 -12.94 -12.26 5.88
C ALA A 195 -13.94 -12.41 7.04
N THR A 196 -13.53 -13.13 8.09
CA THR A 196 -14.34 -13.28 9.29
C THR A 196 -14.28 -12.01 10.13
N LEU A 197 -15.42 -11.59 10.67
CA LEU A 197 -15.46 -10.47 11.60
C LEU A 197 -14.68 -10.82 12.88
N PRO A 198 -13.75 -9.95 13.32
CA PRO A 198 -12.96 -10.22 14.51
C PRO A 198 -13.83 -10.07 15.77
N PRO A 199 -13.47 -10.72 16.90
CA PRO A 199 -14.20 -10.57 18.16
C PRO A 199 -14.28 -9.12 18.66
N ILE A 200 -13.26 -8.31 18.35
CA ILE A 200 -13.19 -6.87 18.67
C ILE A 200 -14.19 -6.00 17.87
N SER A 201 -14.96 -6.57 16.95
CA SER A 201 -16.01 -5.90 16.17
C SER A 201 -17.10 -5.24 17.04
N ARG A 202 -17.27 -5.65 18.31
CA ARG A 202 -18.29 -5.10 19.24
C ARG A 202 -18.13 -3.60 19.54
N ARG A 203 -16.96 -3.00 19.31
CA ARG A 203 -16.74 -1.56 19.51
C ARG A 203 -16.98 -0.73 18.25
N ASN A 204 -17.02 -1.34 17.08
CA ASN A 204 -17.22 -0.64 15.82
C ASN A 204 -18.69 -0.72 15.38
N ALA A 205 -19.40 0.42 15.36
CA ALA A 205 -20.82 0.47 15.03
C ALA A 205 -21.15 -0.08 13.63
N TYR A 206 -20.25 0.10 12.66
CA TYR A 206 -20.41 -0.44 11.31
C TYR A 206 -20.32 -1.97 11.30
N LEU A 207 -19.28 -2.53 11.94
CA LEU A 207 -19.13 -4.00 12.03
C LEU A 207 -20.24 -4.64 12.88
N ARG A 208 -20.78 -3.96 13.90
CA ARG A 208 -21.96 -4.42 14.65
C ARG A 208 -23.19 -4.56 13.77
N LYS A 209 -23.46 -3.58 12.90
CA LYS A 209 -24.59 -3.64 11.96
C LYS A 209 -24.44 -4.82 11.00
N ILE A 210 -23.24 -5.04 10.48
CA ILE A 210 -22.95 -6.18 9.61
C ILE A 210 -23.16 -7.50 10.34
N ALA A 211 -22.62 -7.64 11.57
CA ALA A 211 -22.79 -8.85 12.39
C ALA A 211 -24.26 -9.15 12.72
N ALA A 212 -25.08 -8.11 12.92
CA ALA A 212 -26.50 -8.24 13.19
C ALA A 212 -27.35 -8.47 11.93
N THR A 213 -26.79 -8.35 10.72
CA THR A 213 -27.54 -8.52 9.47
C THR A 213 -27.60 -10.01 9.10
N PRO A 214 -28.80 -10.62 9.00
CA PRO A 214 -28.94 -11.98 8.48
C PRO A 214 -28.35 -12.08 7.06
N GLY A 215 -27.52 -13.10 6.81
CA GLY A 215 -26.78 -13.23 5.55
C GLY A 215 -25.48 -12.41 5.48
N GLY A 216 -25.07 -11.78 6.58
CA GLY A 216 -23.76 -11.16 6.76
C GLY A 216 -23.51 -9.95 5.83
N TYR A 217 -22.23 -9.75 5.48
CA TYR A 217 -21.82 -8.56 4.72
C TYR A 217 -22.47 -8.46 3.34
N ARG A 218 -22.64 -9.56 2.60
CA ARG A 218 -23.26 -9.53 1.27
C ARG A 218 -24.70 -9.04 1.30
N ALA A 219 -25.48 -9.47 2.29
CA ALA A 219 -26.85 -9.01 2.47
C ALA A 219 -26.89 -7.54 2.90
N TYR A 220 -26.03 -7.16 3.85
CA TYR A 220 -25.88 -5.78 4.31
C TYR A 220 -25.51 -4.85 3.14
N GLU A 221 -24.52 -5.22 2.35
CA GLU A 221 -24.02 -4.46 1.21
C GLU A 221 -25.11 -4.26 0.15
N ARG A 222 -25.82 -5.33 -0.23
CA ARG A 222 -26.93 -5.26 -1.18
C ARG A 222 -28.02 -4.32 -0.72
N ALA A 223 -28.45 -4.45 0.54
CA ALA A 223 -29.47 -3.58 1.12
C ALA A 223 -29.01 -2.12 1.21
N HIS A 224 -27.74 -1.89 1.58
CA HIS A 224 -27.17 -0.55 1.65
C HIS A 224 -27.12 0.12 0.27
N ARG A 225 -26.64 -0.59 -0.75
CA ARG A 225 -26.60 -0.08 -2.13
C ARG A 225 -28.00 0.18 -2.69
N ALA A 226 -28.97 -0.69 -2.43
CA ALA A 226 -30.36 -0.49 -2.85
C ALA A 226 -30.96 0.78 -2.23
N ARG A 227 -30.71 1.01 -0.92
CA ARG A 227 -31.15 2.25 -0.24
C ARG A 227 -30.50 3.49 -0.84
N LEU A 228 -29.20 3.46 -1.12
CA LEU A 228 -28.52 4.57 -1.77
C LEU A 228 -29.09 4.82 -3.17
N ALA A 229 -29.25 3.79 -4.00
CA ALA A 229 -29.85 3.94 -5.32
C ALA A 229 -31.26 4.57 -5.25
N ALA A 230 -32.10 4.15 -4.32
CA ALA A 230 -33.42 4.73 -4.11
C ALA A 230 -33.39 6.23 -3.73
N ILE A 231 -32.31 6.72 -3.10
CA ILE A 231 -32.10 8.14 -2.78
C ILE A 231 -31.59 8.91 -3.99
N PHE A 232 -30.69 8.31 -4.78
CA PHE A 232 -30.02 9.00 -5.90
C PHE A 232 -30.86 9.00 -7.18
N ILE A 233 -31.59 7.93 -7.50
CA ILE A 233 -32.41 7.83 -8.72
C ILE A 233 -33.37 9.02 -8.88
N PRO A 234 -34.17 9.42 -7.86
CA PRO A 234 -35.08 10.55 -8.00
C PRO A 234 -34.36 11.91 -8.14
N LYS A 235 -33.10 12.01 -7.68
CA LYS A 235 -32.31 13.25 -7.74
C LYS A 235 -31.63 13.47 -9.09
N PHE A 236 -31.47 12.41 -9.88
CA PHE A 236 -30.81 12.46 -11.19
C PHE A 236 -31.68 11.78 -12.27
N PRO A 237 -32.90 12.27 -12.53
CA PRO A 237 -33.85 11.63 -13.44
C PRO A 237 -33.37 11.56 -14.90
N GLY A 238 -32.38 12.37 -15.28
CA GLY A 238 -31.78 12.36 -16.62
C GLY A 238 -30.62 11.37 -16.81
N LEU A 239 -30.18 10.66 -15.74
CA LEU A 239 -29.14 9.65 -15.83
C LEU A 239 -29.75 8.24 -15.91
N PRO A 240 -29.20 7.33 -16.75
CA PRO A 240 -29.61 5.94 -16.74
C PRO A 240 -29.42 5.31 -15.35
N VAL A 241 -30.34 4.43 -14.97
CA VAL A 241 -30.35 3.79 -13.64
C VAL A 241 -29.07 2.99 -13.41
N GLU A 242 -28.50 2.40 -14.46
CA GLU A 242 -27.25 1.65 -14.45
C GLU A 242 -26.07 2.55 -14.08
N VAL A 243 -26.04 3.79 -14.59
CA VAL A 243 -25.01 4.78 -14.27
C VAL A 243 -25.11 5.18 -12.81
N ILE A 244 -26.34 5.37 -12.29
CA ILE A 244 -26.56 5.70 -10.88
C ILE A 244 -26.11 4.54 -9.98
N HIS A 245 -26.42 3.29 -10.34
CA HIS A 245 -25.92 2.12 -9.64
C HIS A 245 -24.40 2.03 -9.67
N HIS A 246 -23.75 2.40 -10.77
CA HIS A 246 -22.29 2.45 -10.85
C HIS A 246 -21.70 3.54 -9.94
N ILE A 247 -22.29 4.73 -9.91
CA ILE A 247 -21.88 5.82 -9.00
C ILE A 247 -22.04 5.37 -7.54
N VAL A 248 -23.20 4.79 -7.19
CA VAL A 248 -23.44 4.18 -5.86
C VAL A 248 -22.45 3.06 -5.59
N SER A 249 -22.02 2.33 -6.63
CA SER A 249 -21.00 1.28 -6.50
C SER A 249 -19.69 1.85 -5.96
N ILE A 250 -19.22 2.94 -6.58
CA ILE A 250 -18.01 3.66 -6.22
C ILE A 250 -18.15 4.34 -4.85
N TRP A 251 -19.32 4.95 -4.58
CA TRP A 251 -19.56 5.71 -3.35
C TRP A 251 -19.74 4.84 -2.11
N ALA A 252 -20.45 3.72 -2.20
CA ALA A 252 -20.70 2.89 -1.01
C ALA A 252 -19.43 2.19 -0.47
N ASP A 253 -18.36 2.16 -1.27
CA ASP A 253 -17.04 1.64 -0.88
C ASP A 253 -16.21 2.68 -0.11
N CYS A 254 -16.49 3.97 -0.36
CA CYS A 254 -16.00 5.08 0.43
C CYS A 254 -16.87 5.19 1.69
N GLY A 255 -16.66 4.29 2.66
CA GLY A 255 -17.40 4.27 3.93
C GLY A 255 -17.58 5.69 4.48
N GLY A 256 -18.84 6.15 4.47
CA GLY A 256 -19.20 7.51 4.87
C GLY A 256 -18.67 7.83 6.26
N HIS A 257 -17.94 8.94 6.35
CA HIS A 257 -17.64 9.64 7.58
C HIS A 257 -18.93 10.19 8.19
#